data_AF-A0A023H2M0-F1
#
_entry.id   AF-A0A023H2M0-F1
#
_cell.length_a   1.000
_cell.length_b   1.000
_cell.length_c   1.000
_cell.angle_alpha   90.00
_cell.angle_beta   90.00
_cell.angle_gamma   90.00
#
_symmetry.space_group_name_H-M   'P 1'
#
loop_
_entity.id
_entity.type
_entity.pdbx_description
1 polymer ?
#
loop_
_entity_poly.entity_id
_entity_poly.type
_entity_poly.pdbx_seq_one_letter_code
_entity_poly.pdbx_strand_id
1 'polypeptide(L)'
;CPFAAHIRKTNPRNDLEVAPNGVSIPVEGNRIMRRGVQFGPELTAQEKATGVTAHGRGLLFACYQTNLFNGFQFLQHSWANNADFQPFETQPEKPGLDPLIGQGVRSMSGLDPQNEQTLLAMPNFIIPRGGEYFF
;
A
#
# COMPACT_ATOMS: atom_id res chain seq x y z
N CYS A 1 12.42 -7.94 -2.07
CA CYS A 1 11.43 -6.87 -1.77
C CYS A 1 10.12 -7.56 -1.42
N PRO A 2 9.52 -7.33 -0.24
CA PRO A 2 8.31 -8.04 0.16
C PRO A 2 7.15 -7.82 -0.82
N PHE A 3 6.32 -8.83 -1.03
CA PHE A 3 5.16 -8.74 -1.94
C PHE A 3 4.10 -7.74 -1.48
N ALA A 4 3.91 -7.60 -0.18
CA ALA A 4 3.01 -6.62 0.39
C ALA A 4 3.63 -5.21 0.53
N ALA A 5 4.87 -4.99 0.07
CA ALA A 5 5.51 -3.68 0.15
C ALA A 5 4.70 -2.63 -0.63
N HIS A 6 4.58 -1.42 -0.07
CA HIS A 6 3.68 -0.39 -0.58
C HIS A 6 3.84 -0.09 -2.08
N ILE A 7 5.09 0.12 -2.52
CA ILE A 7 5.36 0.41 -3.94
C ILE A 7 5.14 -0.79 -4.86
N ARG A 8 5.23 -2.02 -4.34
CA ARG A 8 5.02 -3.26 -5.10
C ARG A 8 3.53 -3.57 -5.20
N LYS A 9 2.76 -3.37 -4.11
CA LYS A 9 1.29 -3.39 -4.14
C LYS A 9 0.71 -2.36 -5.08
N THR A 10 1.22 -1.13 -5.09
CA THR A 10 0.65 -0.03 -5.90
C THR A 10 1.21 0.07 -7.32
N ASN A 11 2.31 -0.61 -7.62
CA ASN A 11 2.84 -0.79 -8.97
C ASN A 11 3.59 -2.14 -9.06
N PRO A 12 2.88 -3.23 -9.41
CA PRO A 12 3.40 -4.60 -9.38
C PRO A 12 4.48 -4.90 -10.42
N ARG A 13 4.53 -4.12 -11.52
CA ARG A 13 5.52 -4.30 -12.60
C ARG A 13 5.52 -5.76 -13.10
N ASN A 14 6.70 -6.39 -13.12
CA ASN A 14 6.91 -7.78 -13.54
C ASN A 14 6.06 -8.81 -12.79
N ASP A 15 5.57 -8.51 -11.57
CA ASP A 15 4.64 -9.40 -10.85
C ASP A 15 3.36 -9.65 -11.67
N LEU A 16 3.01 -8.75 -12.60
CA LEU A 16 1.88 -8.88 -13.51
C LEU A 16 2.30 -8.88 -14.98
N GLU A 17 3.28 -8.06 -15.35
CA GLU A 17 3.67 -7.84 -16.75
C GLU A 17 4.52 -8.97 -17.33
N VAL A 18 5.25 -9.72 -16.48
CA VAL A 18 6.18 -10.80 -16.87
C VAL A 18 5.89 -12.03 -16.03
N ALA A 19 4.67 -12.55 -16.14
CA ALA A 19 4.23 -13.70 -15.35
C ALA A 19 5.02 -14.98 -15.70
N PRO A 20 5.27 -15.87 -14.72
CA PRO A 20 5.98 -17.14 -14.94
C PRO A 20 5.31 -18.07 -15.97
N ASN A 21 4.00 -17.96 -16.15
CA ASN A 21 3.21 -18.76 -17.09
C ASN A 21 3.07 -18.11 -18.49
N GLY A 22 3.75 -16.99 -18.74
CA GLY A 22 3.67 -16.25 -20.00
C GLY A 22 2.42 -15.38 -20.18
N VAL A 23 1.53 -15.32 -19.20
CA VAL A 23 0.32 -14.49 -19.24
C VAL A 23 0.62 -13.09 -18.71
N SER A 24 0.84 -12.13 -19.61
CA SER A 24 1.03 -10.73 -19.22
C SER A 24 -0.31 -10.08 -18.85
N ILE A 25 -0.38 -9.48 -17.66
CA ILE A 25 -1.51 -8.68 -17.20
C ILE A 25 -1.12 -7.20 -17.32
N PRO A 26 -1.72 -6.42 -18.25
CA PRO A 26 -1.38 -5.02 -18.43
C PRO A 26 -1.71 -4.18 -17.20
N VAL A 27 -0.75 -3.40 -16.70
CA VAL A 27 -0.94 -2.50 -15.55
C VAL A 27 -1.12 -1.03 -15.95
N GLU A 28 -1.01 -0.71 -17.24
CA GLU A 28 -1.11 0.65 -17.77
C GLU A 28 -2.42 1.34 -17.41
N GLY A 29 -3.53 0.57 -17.43
CA GLY A 29 -4.86 1.06 -17.07
C GLY A 29 -5.01 1.43 -15.59
N ASN A 30 -4.09 0.97 -14.73
CA ASN A 30 -4.14 1.17 -13.28
C ASN A 30 -3.19 2.26 -12.77
N ARG A 31 -2.56 3.01 -13.67
CA ARG A 31 -1.59 4.05 -13.31
C ARG A 31 -2.29 5.32 -12.83
N ILE A 32 -1.71 5.96 -11.81
CA ILE A 32 -2.14 7.26 -11.29
C ILE A 32 -0.97 8.25 -11.27
N MET A 33 -1.25 9.54 -11.47
CA MET A 33 -0.29 10.62 -11.22
C MET A 33 -0.51 11.17 -9.81
N ARG A 34 0.47 11.09 -8.92
CA ARG A 34 0.35 11.57 -7.53
C ARG A 34 0.88 13.00 -7.40
N ARG A 35 0.12 13.87 -6.72
CA ARG A 35 0.50 15.26 -6.36
C ARG A 35 0.11 15.58 -4.92
N GLY A 36 0.32 14.62 -4.02
CA GLY A 36 0.08 14.85 -2.59
C GLY A 36 1.10 15.80 -1.98
N VAL A 37 0.71 16.46 -0.89
CA VAL A 37 1.56 17.36 -0.10
C VAL A 37 1.44 17.02 1.37
N GLN A 38 2.54 17.14 2.11
CA GLN A 38 2.53 16.92 3.56
C GLN A 38 1.76 18.06 4.25
N PHE A 39 1.11 17.76 5.38
CA PHE A 39 0.48 18.77 6.23
C PHE A 39 0.80 18.52 7.70
N GLY A 40 0.63 19.59 8.50
CA GLY A 40 0.88 19.58 9.93
C GLY A 40 2.33 19.91 10.27
N PRO A 41 2.63 20.06 11.58
CA PRO A 41 3.97 20.37 12.04
C PRO A 41 4.88 19.14 11.98
N GLU A 42 6.19 19.40 12.01
CA GLU A 42 7.20 18.37 12.21
C GLU A 42 7.01 17.62 13.53
N LEU A 43 7.70 16.48 13.68
CA LEU A 43 7.70 15.70 14.91
C LEU A 43 8.37 16.51 16.04
N THR A 44 7.65 16.73 17.14
CA THR A 44 8.20 17.44 18.30
C THR A 44 9.11 16.53 19.12
N ALA A 45 10.01 17.13 19.92
CA ALA A 45 10.87 16.38 20.83
C ALA A 45 10.07 15.56 21.86
N GLN A 46 8.94 16.09 22.33
CA GLN A 46 8.05 15.40 23.28
C GLN A 46 7.39 14.17 22.63
N GLU A 47 6.82 14.30 21.43
CA GLU A 47 6.21 13.17 20.71
C GLU A 47 7.26 12.08 20.40
N LYS A 48 8.49 12.48 20.04
CA LYS A 48 9.60 11.55 19.84
C LYS A 48 9.97 10.80 21.12
N ALA A 49 10.00 11.50 22.26
CA ALA A 49 10.37 10.90 23.55
C ALA A 49 9.30 9.95 24.10
N THR A 50 8.02 10.23 23.86
CA THR A 50 6.90 9.41 24.36
C THR A 50 6.45 8.33 23.38
N GLY A 51 6.77 8.47 22.09
CA GLY A 51 6.23 7.62 21.02
C GLY A 51 4.74 7.85 20.76
N VAL A 52 4.16 8.94 21.26
CA VAL A 52 2.73 9.26 21.14
C VAL A 52 2.55 10.48 20.26
N THR A 53 1.66 10.38 19.26
CA THR A 53 1.29 11.52 18.42
C THR A 53 0.34 12.46 19.16
N ALA A 54 0.70 13.74 19.25
CA ALA A 54 -0.09 14.79 19.88
C ALA A 54 -0.66 15.81 18.88
N HIS A 55 0.01 16.01 17.74
CA HIS A 55 -0.42 16.94 16.70
C HIS A 55 -0.87 16.21 15.42
N GLY A 56 -1.93 16.73 14.78
CA GLY A 56 -2.39 16.24 13.49
C GLY A 56 -1.38 16.54 12.38
N ARG A 57 -0.89 15.49 11.72
CA ARG A 57 0.02 15.57 10.58
C ARG A 57 -0.20 14.40 9.63
N GLY A 58 0.29 14.53 8.41
CA GLY A 58 0.24 13.44 7.45
C GLY A 58 0.36 13.92 6.03
N LEU A 59 -0.42 13.30 5.14
CA LEU A 59 -0.41 13.54 3.71
C LEU A 59 -1.80 13.99 3.26
N LEU A 60 -1.89 15.18 2.64
CA LEU A 60 -2.99 15.52 1.77
C LEU A 60 -2.76 14.78 0.46
N PHE A 61 -3.33 13.58 0.35
CA PHE A 61 -3.17 12.75 -0.82
C PHE A 61 -4.05 13.28 -1.96
N ALA A 62 -3.42 13.58 -3.10
CA ALA A 62 -4.10 13.89 -4.34
C ALA A 62 -3.51 13.04 -5.46
N CYS A 63 -4.38 12.50 -6.32
CA CYS A 63 -3.96 11.79 -7.51
C CYS A 63 -4.92 12.02 -8.67
N TYR A 64 -4.38 11.90 -9.88
CA TYR A 64 -5.08 12.12 -11.13
C TYR A 64 -5.09 10.83 -11.95
N GLN A 65 -6.24 10.56 -12.54
CA GLN A 65 -6.51 9.44 -13.44
C GLN A 65 -7.70 9.81 -14.33
N THR A 66 -7.82 9.15 -15.48
CA THR A 66 -8.97 9.29 -16.38
C THR A 66 -10.19 8.50 -15.90
N ASN A 67 -9.99 7.47 -15.08
CA ASN A 67 -11.06 6.63 -14.55
C ASN A 67 -10.76 6.23 -13.09
N LEU A 68 -11.61 6.67 -12.16
CA LEU A 68 -11.47 6.40 -10.72
C LEU A 68 -11.51 4.90 -10.39
N PHE A 69 -12.34 4.13 -11.11
CA PHE A 69 -12.49 2.69 -10.91
C PHE A 69 -11.22 1.92 -11.27
N ASN A 70 -10.43 2.42 -12.21
CA ASN A 70 -9.18 1.77 -12.64
C ASN A 70 -7.96 2.32 -11.88
N GLY A 71 -7.99 3.58 -11.44
CA GLY A 71 -6.90 4.22 -10.71
C GLY A 71 -7.01 4.02 -9.19
N PHE A 72 -7.24 5.12 -8.46
CA PHE A 72 -7.23 5.13 -6.99
C PHE A 72 -8.04 4.02 -6.33
N GLN A 73 -9.29 3.79 -6.78
CA GLN A 73 -10.15 2.79 -6.16
C GLN A 73 -9.61 1.37 -6.33
N PHE A 74 -9.11 1.04 -7.53
CA PHE A 74 -8.51 -0.26 -7.82
C PHE A 74 -7.27 -0.50 -6.97
N LEU A 75 -6.35 0.48 -6.94
CA LEU A 75 -5.11 0.37 -6.18
C LEU A 75 -5.39 0.13 -4.69
N GLN A 76 -6.36 0.85 -4.11
CA GLN A 76 -6.70 0.69 -2.70
C GLN A 76 -7.44 -0.62 -2.44
N HIS A 77 -8.48 -0.93 -3.22
CA HIS A 77 -9.40 -2.04 -2.95
C HIS A 77 -8.84 -3.38 -3.43
N SER A 78 -8.46 -3.47 -4.71
CA SER A 78 -8.09 -4.72 -5.36
C SER A 78 -6.66 -5.15 -5.06
N TRP A 79 -5.76 -4.20 -4.77
CA TRP A 79 -4.35 -4.49 -4.50
C TRP A 79 -3.96 -4.29 -3.04
N ALA A 80 -4.05 -3.07 -2.50
CA ALA A 80 -3.56 -2.75 -1.16
C ALA A 80 -4.36 -3.44 -0.03
N ASN A 81 -5.69 -3.53 -0.17
CA ASN A 81 -6.57 -4.19 0.80
C ASN A 81 -6.71 -5.70 0.58
N ASN A 82 -6.11 -6.25 -0.48
CA ASN A 82 -6.22 -7.66 -0.80
C ASN A 82 -5.02 -8.43 -0.23
N ALA A 83 -5.26 -9.24 0.80
CA ALA A 83 -4.23 -10.08 1.44
C ALA A 83 -3.58 -11.09 0.47
N ASP A 84 -4.35 -11.50 -0.54
CA ASP A 84 -3.99 -12.53 -1.52
C ASP A 84 -3.44 -11.94 -2.83
N PHE A 85 -3.35 -10.62 -2.94
CA PHE A 85 -2.88 -9.99 -4.18
C PHE A 85 -1.38 -10.21 -4.37
N GLN A 86 -1.09 -11.28 -5.11
CA GLN A 86 0.08 -11.68 -5.88
C GLN A 86 -0.32 -12.95 -6.67
N PRO A 87 -0.94 -12.83 -7.86
CA PRO A 87 -1.67 -13.93 -8.47
C PRO A 87 -0.82 -15.12 -8.92
N PHE A 88 0.51 -14.96 -9.00
CA PHE A 88 1.43 -16.01 -9.42
C PHE A 88 2.34 -16.51 -8.30
N GLU A 89 2.17 -16.01 -7.07
CA GLU A 89 2.92 -16.54 -5.93
C GLU A 89 2.33 -17.90 -5.51
N THR A 90 3.22 -18.85 -5.26
CA THR A 90 2.90 -20.25 -4.93
C THR A 90 3.24 -20.62 -3.49
N GLN A 91 3.92 -19.73 -2.76
CA GLN A 91 4.18 -19.89 -1.33
C GLN A 91 2.86 -20.00 -0.53
N PRO A 92 2.83 -20.79 0.55
CA PRO A 92 1.61 -21.04 1.31
C PRO A 92 1.13 -19.83 2.10
N GLU A 93 2.03 -18.92 2.48
CA GLU A 93 1.68 -17.71 3.22
C GLU A 93 1.12 -16.62 2.32
N LYS A 94 0.08 -15.96 2.82
CA LYS A 94 -0.49 -14.78 2.18
C LYS A 94 0.46 -13.61 2.41
N PRO A 95 0.87 -12.85 1.37
CA PRO A 95 1.68 -11.64 1.52
C PRO A 95 1.12 -10.66 2.54
N GLY A 96 -0.21 -10.59 2.61
CA GLY A 96 -0.94 -9.69 3.49
C GLY A 96 -1.30 -8.37 2.81
N LEU A 97 -1.85 -7.48 3.62
CA LEU A 97 -2.27 -6.14 3.20
C LEU A 97 -1.05 -5.25 3.06
N ASP A 98 -1.17 -4.18 2.27
CA ASP A 98 -0.20 -3.09 2.30
C ASP A 98 -0.05 -2.56 3.75
N PRO A 99 1.17 -2.52 4.32
CA PRO A 99 1.38 -2.20 5.73
C PRO A 99 1.12 -0.72 6.05
N LEU A 100 1.15 0.16 5.03
CA LEU A 100 0.94 1.59 5.17
C LEU A 100 -0.52 1.97 4.92
N ILE A 101 -1.08 1.61 3.76
CA ILE A 101 -2.39 2.09 3.31
C ILE A 101 -3.48 1.02 3.31
N GLY A 102 -3.14 -0.27 3.47
CA GLY A 102 -4.13 -1.34 3.52
C GLY A 102 -5.08 -1.12 4.70
N GLN A 103 -6.37 -1.41 4.55
CA GLN A 103 -7.37 -1.19 5.60
C GLN A 103 -7.93 -2.53 6.11
N GLY A 104 -7.91 -2.71 7.43
CA GLY A 104 -8.30 -3.95 8.10
C GLY A 104 -7.23 -4.42 9.09
N VAL A 105 -7.31 -5.68 9.48
CA VAL A 105 -6.25 -6.34 10.27
C VAL A 105 -5.05 -6.52 9.36
N ARG A 106 -3.96 -5.80 9.63
CA ARG A 106 -2.75 -5.85 8.82
C ARG A 106 -1.69 -6.76 9.42
N SER A 107 -1.18 -7.61 8.55
CA SER A 107 0.02 -8.39 8.76
C SER A 107 0.76 -8.50 7.43
N MET A 108 2.07 -8.72 7.49
CA MET A 108 2.94 -8.76 6.32
C MET A 108 3.95 -9.88 6.45
N SER A 109 4.10 -10.70 5.41
CA SER A 109 5.22 -11.63 5.24
C SER A 109 6.33 -11.01 4.37
N GLY A 110 7.50 -11.66 4.34
CA GLY A 110 8.65 -11.29 3.51
C GLY A 110 9.49 -10.12 4.02
N LEU A 111 9.18 -9.59 5.21
CA LEU A 111 9.96 -8.51 5.84
C LEU A 111 11.23 -9.00 6.51
N ASP A 112 11.21 -10.20 7.07
CA ASP A 112 12.40 -10.85 7.60
C ASP A 112 13.11 -11.55 6.42
N PRO A 113 14.28 -11.05 5.97
CA PRO A 113 15.00 -11.64 4.84
C PRO A 113 15.62 -13.01 5.18
N GLN A 114 15.70 -13.38 6.45
CA GLN A 114 16.22 -14.68 6.89
C GLN A 114 15.09 -15.71 7.05
N ASN A 115 13.85 -15.26 7.18
CA ASN A 115 12.66 -16.10 7.28
C ASN A 115 11.44 -15.39 6.68
N GLU A 116 11.30 -15.49 5.36
CA GLU A 116 10.29 -14.78 4.58
C GLU A 116 8.84 -15.17 4.97
N GLN A 117 8.63 -16.34 5.57
CA GLN A 117 7.32 -16.81 6.04
C GLN A 117 6.89 -16.14 7.36
N THR A 118 7.79 -15.42 8.03
CA THR A 118 7.48 -14.73 9.28
C THR A 118 6.42 -13.67 9.05
N LEU A 119 5.28 -13.85 9.72
CA LEU A 119 4.17 -12.90 9.66
C LEU A 119 4.32 -11.83 10.76
N LEU A 120 4.54 -10.59 10.35
CA LEU A 120 4.63 -9.45 11.26
C LEU A 120 3.31 -8.68 11.29
N ALA A 121 2.73 -8.54 12.48
CA ALA A 121 1.55 -7.70 12.69
C ALA A 121 1.90 -6.21 12.53
N MET A 122 1.04 -5.46 11.84
CA MET A 122 1.27 -4.05 11.52
C MET A 122 0.19 -3.15 12.10
N PRO A 123 0.53 -2.13 12.91
CA PRO A 123 -0.45 -1.22 13.48
C PRO A 123 -0.93 -0.17 12.46
N ASN A 124 -2.07 0.45 12.81
CA ASN A 124 -2.54 1.81 12.52
C ASN A 124 -1.52 2.94 12.20
N PHE A 125 -0.71 2.93 11.14
CA PHE A 125 0.18 4.07 10.86
C PHE A 125 -0.53 5.25 10.17
N ILE A 126 -1.37 4.96 9.17
CA ILE A 126 -2.09 5.98 8.39
C ILE A 126 -3.58 5.85 8.71
N ILE A 127 -4.19 6.95 9.15
CA ILE A 127 -5.61 7.00 9.53
C ILE A 127 -6.33 7.93 8.55
N PRO A 128 -7.18 7.40 7.65
CA PRO A 128 -7.98 8.23 6.76
C PRO A 128 -8.90 9.16 7.55
N ARG A 129 -8.98 10.42 7.15
CA ARG A 129 -9.87 11.44 7.75
C ARG A 129 -10.99 11.90 6.81
N GLY A 130 -11.24 11.13 5.75
CA GLY A 130 -12.17 11.48 4.67
C GLY A 130 -11.45 12.07 3.45
N GLY A 131 -12.24 12.40 2.43
CA GLY A 131 -11.81 12.90 1.13
C GLY A 131 -13.00 12.96 0.17
N GLU A 132 -12.76 13.37 -1.07
CA GLU A 132 -13.81 13.49 -2.09
C GLU A 132 -13.23 13.29 -3.50
N TYR A 133 -14.08 12.96 -4.47
CA TYR A 133 -13.75 12.89 -5.89
C TYR A 133 -14.14 14.17 -6.62
N PHE A 134 -13.23 14.64 -7.47
CA PHE A 134 -13.39 15.88 -8.25
C PHE A 134 -13.09 15.63 -9.73
N PHE A 135 -13.52 16.56 -10.58
CA PHE A 135 -13.18 16.63 -12.00
C PHE A 135 -12.50 17.97 -12.31
#